data_AF-A0A3D1PR28-F1
#
_entry.id   AF-A0A3D1PR28-F1
#
_cell.length_a   1.000
_cell.length_b   1.000
_cell.length_c   1.000
_cell.angle_alpha   90.00
_cell.angle_beta   90.00
_cell.angle_gamma   90.00
#
_symmetry.space_group_name_H-M   'P 1'
#
loop_
_entity.id
_entity.type
_entity.pdbx_description
1 polymer ?
#
loop_
_entity_poly.entity_id
_entity_poly.type
_entity_poly.pdbx_seq_one_letter_code
_entity_poly.pdbx_strand_id
1 'polypeptide(L)'
;MEIEKLEKNNINLNNELVNEHIQKNFLETNLGKAINTAVDIGIRAIFPDFFEDQIIDIKDNLLNYSLKDGIRQTIDDAIDMGRSAIGIVTGNFESINQMQNAVKNGGIIDGISSLLDTVIDKVKKAGLINNTIAKTIKQGKNIILNNVENNITSTFNKQYESIDYANKYISNWKENFEKKDFSGMEKEYKKIEKQLNNIAPIEKTINEAKTIMTLHNLIKNNGQNFNLSKEQLELAEKLK
;
A
#
# COMPACT_ATOMS: atom_id res chain seq x y z
N MET A 1 -36.95 -15.58 2.09
CA MET A 1 -36.46 -15.60 0.69
C MET A 1 -36.18 -14.20 0.12
N GLU A 2 -37.12 -13.24 0.06
CA GLU A 2 -36.82 -11.87 -0.42
C GLU A 2 -36.10 -11.00 0.63
N ILE A 3 -36.52 -11.06 1.90
CA ILE A 3 -35.90 -10.31 3.01
C ILE A 3 -34.45 -10.76 3.22
N GLU A 4 -34.17 -12.06 3.24
CA GLU A 4 -32.81 -12.61 3.36
C GLU A 4 -31.91 -12.22 2.17
N LYS A 5 -32.46 -12.05 0.97
CA LYS A 5 -31.70 -11.55 -0.19
C LYS A 5 -31.36 -10.07 -0.03
N LEU A 6 -32.29 -9.25 0.45
CA LEU A 6 -32.07 -7.82 0.69
C LEU A 6 -31.05 -7.59 1.82
N GLU A 7 -31.16 -8.33 2.92
CA GLU A 7 -30.21 -8.25 4.04
C GLU A 7 -28.80 -8.69 3.60
N LYS A 8 -28.69 -9.78 2.84
CA LYS A 8 -27.40 -10.25 2.31
C LYS A 8 -26.77 -9.25 1.33
N ASN A 9 -27.58 -8.61 0.48
CA ASN A 9 -27.10 -7.60 -0.46
C ASN A 9 -26.59 -6.34 0.27
N ASN A 10 -27.28 -5.90 1.32
CA ASN A 10 -26.86 -4.74 2.13
C ASN A 10 -25.55 -5.03 2.89
N ILE A 11 -25.39 -6.25 3.42
CA ILE A 11 -24.15 -6.66 4.10
C ILE A 11 -22.97 -6.69 3.11
N ASN A 12 -23.17 -7.24 1.91
CA ASN A 12 -22.14 -7.29 0.88
C ASN A 12 -21.69 -5.89 0.44
N LEU A 13 -22.63 -4.96 0.21
CA LEU A 13 -22.32 -3.57 -0.15
C LEU A 13 -21.51 -2.88 0.95
N ASN A 14 -21.89 -3.05 2.21
CA ASN A 14 -21.16 -2.47 3.33
C ASN A 14 -19.73 -3.02 3.44
N ASN A 15 -19.54 -4.32 3.21
CA ASN A 15 -18.21 -4.94 3.23
C ASN A 15 -17.33 -4.46 2.07
N GLU A 16 -17.89 -4.26 0.88
CA GLU A 16 -17.16 -3.69 -0.27
C GLU A 16 -16.69 -2.26 0.03
N LEU A 17 -17.55 -1.43 0.61
CA LEU A 17 -17.22 -0.05 1.00
C LEU A 17 -16.14 0.01 2.10
N VAL A 18 -16.23 -0.87 3.10
CA VAL A 18 -15.21 -0.97 4.15
C VAL A 18 -13.86 -1.35 3.55
N ASN A 19 -13.82 -2.35 2.68
CA ASN A 19 -12.58 -2.78 2.03
C ASN A 19 -12.00 -1.69 1.13
N GLU A 20 -12.83 -0.90 0.43
CA GLU A 20 -12.37 0.20 -0.42
C GLU A 20 -11.65 1.25 0.42
N HIS A 21 -12.23 1.62 1.56
CA HIS A 21 -11.62 2.58 2.48
C HIS A 21 -10.28 2.06 3.05
N ILE A 22 -10.21 0.77 3.41
CA ILE A 22 -8.97 0.17 3.91
C ILE A 22 -7.89 0.18 2.81
N GLN A 23 -8.22 -0.17 1.57
CA GLN A 23 -7.29 -0.15 0.45
C GLN A 23 -6.81 1.28 0.13
N LYS A 24 -7.72 2.26 0.16
CA LYS A 24 -7.37 3.68 -0.04
C LYS A 24 -6.42 4.16 1.05
N ASN A 25 -6.75 3.94 2.33
CA ASN A 25 -5.89 4.29 3.47
C ASN A 25 -4.51 3.62 3.41
N PHE A 26 -4.45 2.37 2.95
CA PHE A 26 -3.20 1.64 2.74
C PHE A 26 -2.32 2.32 1.69
N LEU A 27 -2.90 2.71 0.55
CA LEU A 27 -2.19 3.42 -0.51
C LEU A 27 -1.75 4.81 -0.04
N GLU A 28 -2.64 5.60 0.55
CA GLU A 28 -2.34 6.92 1.12
C GLU A 28 -1.14 6.86 2.08
N THR A 29 -1.16 5.91 3.00
CA THR A 29 -0.10 5.76 4.01
C THR A 29 1.23 5.37 3.39
N ASN A 30 1.25 4.35 2.54
CA ASN A 30 2.50 3.81 1.98
C ASN A 30 3.08 4.72 0.90
N LEU A 31 2.25 5.25 0.00
CA LEU A 31 2.67 6.23 -1.00
C LEU A 31 3.06 7.55 -0.33
N GLY A 32 2.32 8.01 0.68
CA GLY A 32 2.67 9.22 1.42
C GLY A 32 4.07 9.12 2.04
N LYS A 33 4.41 7.99 2.68
CA LYS A 33 5.77 7.74 3.20
C LYS A 33 6.82 7.70 2.09
N ALA A 34 6.53 7.00 0.99
CA ALA A 34 7.43 6.87 -0.16
C ALA A 34 7.74 8.24 -0.80
N ILE A 35 6.70 9.05 -1.05
CA ILE A 35 6.82 10.38 -1.65
C ILE A 35 7.56 11.33 -0.71
N ASN A 36 7.23 11.37 0.58
CA ASN A 36 7.95 12.22 1.54
C ASN A 36 9.45 11.88 1.60
N THR A 37 9.78 10.58 1.63
CA THR A 37 11.17 10.10 1.62
C THR A 37 11.88 10.51 0.33
N ALA A 38 11.20 10.35 -0.81
CA ALA A 38 11.74 10.71 -2.11
C ALA A 38 11.97 12.22 -2.28
N VAL A 39 11.07 13.05 -1.78
CA VAL A 39 11.23 14.51 -1.80
C VAL A 39 12.44 14.93 -0.95
N ASP A 40 12.62 14.34 0.23
CA ASP A 40 13.80 14.56 1.07
C ASP A 40 15.11 14.21 0.33
N ILE A 41 15.18 12.99 -0.22
CA ILE A 41 16.33 12.54 -1.01
C ILE A 41 16.59 13.48 -2.19
N GLY A 42 15.53 13.88 -2.90
CA GLY A 42 15.63 14.77 -4.05
C GLY A 42 16.14 16.17 -3.68
N ILE A 43 15.67 16.74 -2.57
CA ILE A 43 16.16 18.04 -2.08
C ILE A 43 17.63 17.96 -1.71
N ARG A 44 18.06 16.92 -0.98
CA ARG A 44 19.48 16.70 -0.66
C ARG A 44 20.34 16.59 -1.91
N ALA A 45 19.87 15.87 -2.92
CA ALA A 45 20.58 15.71 -4.19
C ALA A 45 20.73 17.03 -4.97
N ILE A 46 19.79 17.97 -4.83
CA ILE A 46 19.84 19.28 -5.47
C ILE A 46 20.81 20.24 -4.77
N PHE A 47 21.09 20.02 -3.49
CA PHE A 47 21.94 20.89 -2.66
C PHE A 47 23.11 20.10 -2.03
N PRO A 48 24.05 19.58 -2.83
CA PRO A 48 25.15 18.75 -2.32
C PRO A 48 26.11 19.50 -1.38
N ASP A 49 26.21 20.83 -1.51
CA ASP A 49 27.12 21.67 -0.74
C ASP A 49 26.48 22.30 0.51
N PHE A 50 25.20 22.04 0.78
CA PHE A 50 24.50 22.60 1.93
C PHE A 50 24.77 21.76 3.18
N PHE A 51 24.93 22.43 4.33
CA PHE A 51 24.99 21.75 5.61
C PHE A 51 23.62 21.15 5.96
N GLU A 52 23.61 20.11 6.80
CA GLU A 52 22.39 19.38 7.18
C GLU A 52 21.29 20.30 7.73
N ASP A 53 21.65 21.26 8.59
CA ASP A 53 20.70 22.20 9.18
C ASP A 53 20.02 23.08 8.11
N GLN A 54 20.75 23.46 7.05
CA GLN A 54 20.18 24.24 5.95
C GLN A 54 19.20 23.41 5.11
N ILE A 55 19.46 22.11 4.95
CA ILE A 55 18.55 21.18 4.28
C ILE A 55 17.28 20.99 5.12
N ILE A 56 17.44 20.82 6.44
CA ILE A 56 16.33 20.69 7.39
C ILE A 56 15.44 21.93 7.32
N ASP A 57 16.02 23.13 7.38
CA ASP A 57 15.27 24.39 7.29
C ASP A 57 14.44 24.48 6.00
N ILE A 58 15.02 24.12 4.85
CA ILE A 58 14.28 24.10 3.58
C ILE A 58 13.12 23.12 3.65
N LYS A 59 13.36 21.90 4.14
CA LYS A 59 12.34 20.85 4.23
C LYS A 59 11.21 21.23 5.16
N ASP A 60 11.51 21.73 6.35
CA ASP A 60 10.52 22.11 7.34
C ASP A 60 9.66 23.25 6.81
N ASN A 61 10.26 24.22 6.13
CA ASN A 61 9.51 25.28 5.48
C ASN A 61 8.54 24.73 4.41
N LEU A 62 8.97 23.79 3.57
CA LEU A 62 8.09 23.18 2.58
C LEU A 62 6.97 22.35 3.24
N LEU A 63 7.31 21.49 4.21
CA LEU A 63 6.38 20.61 4.92
C LEU A 63 5.32 21.39 5.69
N ASN A 64 5.72 22.42 6.42
CA ASN A 64 4.84 23.27 7.20
C ASN A 64 3.95 24.17 6.32
N TYR A 65 4.34 24.40 5.06
CA TYR A 65 3.56 25.18 4.09
C TYR A 65 2.79 24.30 3.12
N SER A 66 2.04 23.35 3.69
CA SER A 66 1.06 22.50 3.01
C SER A 66 1.62 21.42 2.08
N LEU A 67 2.93 21.18 2.02
CA LEU A 67 3.45 20.06 1.21
C LEU A 67 2.91 18.72 1.73
N LYS A 68 2.89 18.51 3.04
CA LYS A 68 2.42 17.25 3.65
C LYS A 68 0.96 16.97 3.31
N ASP A 69 0.09 17.94 3.54
CA ASP A 69 -1.35 17.81 3.27
C ASP A 69 -1.63 17.75 1.76
N GLY A 70 -0.87 18.51 0.97
CA GLY A 70 -0.95 18.49 -0.49
C GLY A 70 -0.55 17.14 -1.09
N ILE A 71 0.45 16.46 -0.53
CA ILE A 71 0.84 15.11 -0.95
C ILE A 71 -0.33 14.15 -0.70
N ARG A 72 -0.96 14.21 0.48
CA ARG A 72 -2.12 13.36 0.78
C ARG A 72 -3.24 13.58 -0.23
N GLN A 73 -3.63 14.84 -0.45
CA GLN A 73 -4.69 15.17 -1.43
C GLN A 73 -4.33 14.70 -2.85
N THR A 74 -3.07 14.87 -3.25
CA THR A 74 -2.60 14.44 -4.58
C THR A 74 -2.69 12.92 -4.75
N ILE A 75 -2.41 12.16 -3.69
CA ILE A 75 -2.58 10.70 -3.71
C ILE A 75 -4.06 10.36 -3.83
N ASP A 76 -4.93 11.01 -3.06
CA ASP A 76 -6.37 10.75 -3.07
C ASP A 76 -6.96 11.00 -4.46
N ASP A 77 -6.64 12.15 -5.04
CA ASP A 77 -7.08 12.54 -6.38
C ASP A 77 -6.57 11.55 -7.43
N ALA A 78 -5.30 11.14 -7.33
CA ALA A 78 -4.71 10.17 -8.27
C ALA A 78 -5.35 8.78 -8.14
N ILE A 79 -5.71 8.33 -6.93
CA ILE A 79 -6.42 7.06 -6.74
C ILE A 79 -7.81 7.14 -7.38
N ASP A 80 -8.57 8.21 -7.12
CA ASP A 80 -9.95 8.34 -7.60
C ASP A 80 -10.00 8.50 -9.14
N MET A 81 -9.12 9.34 -9.71
CA MET A 81 -8.95 9.47 -11.16
C MET A 81 -8.43 8.18 -11.79
N GLY A 82 -7.45 7.54 -11.15
CA GLY A 82 -6.86 6.29 -11.59
C GLY A 82 -7.85 5.14 -11.67
N ARG A 83 -8.71 4.98 -10.64
CA ARG A 83 -9.82 4.02 -10.61
C ARG A 83 -10.73 4.21 -11.82
N SER A 84 -11.15 5.45 -12.05
CA SER A 84 -11.98 5.81 -13.21
C SER A 84 -11.29 5.46 -14.53
N ALA A 85 -9.99 5.77 -14.66
CA ALA A 85 -9.20 5.51 -15.85
C ALA A 85 -9.02 4.02 -16.17
N ILE A 86 -9.01 3.15 -15.15
CA ILE A 86 -8.91 1.69 -15.33
C ILE A 86 -10.27 0.97 -15.27
N GLY A 87 -11.38 1.72 -15.28
CA GLY A 87 -12.74 1.18 -15.34
C GLY A 87 -13.31 0.68 -14.00
N ILE A 88 -12.71 1.07 -12.87
CA ILE A 88 -13.24 0.79 -11.52
C ILE A 88 -14.13 1.98 -11.13
N VAL A 89 -15.44 1.80 -11.25
CA VAL A 89 -16.43 2.83 -10.88
C VAL A 89 -16.83 2.70 -9.40
N THR A 90 -16.94 1.48 -8.90
CA THR A 90 -17.24 1.13 -7.51
C THR A 90 -16.48 -0.14 -7.12
N GLY A 91 -16.17 -0.33 -5.83
CA GLY A 91 -15.62 -1.59 -5.32
C GLY A 91 -14.10 -1.60 -5.13
N ASN A 92 -13.55 -2.80 -4.92
CA ASN A 92 -12.17 -2.99 -4.51
C ASN A 92 -11.21 -3.17 -5.68
N PHE A 93 -9.94 -2.82 -5.47
CA PHE A 93 -8.87 -3.34 -6.29
C PHE A 93 -8.75 -4.85 -6.06
N GLU A 94 -8.71 -5.62 -7.14
CA GLU A 94 -8.60 -7.07 -7.16
C GLU A 94 -7.15 -7.57 -7.24
N SER A 95 -6.20 -6.67 -7.54
CA SER A 95 -4.77 -7.00 -7.64
C SER A 95 -3.86 -5.79 -7.39
N ILE A 96 -2.62 -6.04 -6.98
CA ILE A 96 -1.58 -5.00 -6.85
C ILE A 96 -1.35 -4.31 -8.18
N ASN A 97 -1.47 -5.04 -9.29
CA ASN A 97 -1.36 -4.47 -10.64
C ASN A 97 -2.45 -3.43 -10.92
N GLN A 98 -3.69 -3.67 -10.48
CA GLN A 98 -4.74 -2.64 -10.60
C GLN A 98 -4.43 -1.41 -9.74
N MET A 99 -3.97 -1.59 -8.50
CA MET A 99 -3.55 -0.46 -7.65
C MET A 99 -2.43 0.34 -8.30
N GLN A 100 -1.40 -0.34 -8.82
CA GLN A 100 -0.27 0.29 -9.50
C GLN A 100 -0.72 1.05 -10.75
N ASN A 101 -1.59 0.47 -11.57
CA ASN A 101 -2.09 1.10 -12.78
C ASN A 101 -2.97 2.31 -12.46
N ALA A 102 -3.81 2.25 -11.41
CA ALA A 102 -4.58 3.40 -10.97
C ALA A 102 -3.65 4.56 -10.56
N VAL A 103 -2.66 4.30 -9.70
CA VAL A 103 -1.71 5.33 -9.27
C VAL A 103 -0.93 5.94 -10.44
N LYS A 104 -0.50 5.10 -11.40
CA LYS A 104 0.22 5.55 -12.60
C LYS A 104 -0.66 6.38 -13.52
N ASN A 105 -1.87 5.91 -13.81
CA ASN A 105 -2.79 6.57 -14.75
C ASN A 105 -3.54 7.75 -14.11
N GLY A 106 -3.53 7.84 -12.78
CA GLY A 106 -4.12 8.94 -12.02
C GLY A 106 -3.29 10.22 -12.00
N GLY A 107 -2.12 10.25 -12.65
CA GLY A 107 -1.32 11.47 -12.78
C GLY A 107 -0.62 11.90 -11.48
N ILE A 108 -0.27 10.95 -10.60
CA ILE A 108 0.35 11.27 -9.31
C ILE A 108 1.64 12.10 -9.45
N ILE A 109 2.47 11.81 -10.47
CA ILE A 109 3.74 12.53 -10.71
C ILE A 109 3.47 13.99 -11.13
N ASP A 110 2.48 14.20 -12.00
CA ASP A 110 2.09 15.54 -12.47
C ASP A 110 1.47 16.36 -11.33
N GLY A 111 0.66 15.72 -10.49
CA GLY A 111 0.10 16.32 -9.28
C GLY A 111 1.20 16.77 -8.32
N ILE A 112 2.18 15.91 -8.03
CA ILE A 112 3.32 16.26 -7.16
C ILE A 112 4.17 17.38 -7.79
N SER A 113 4.39 17.36 -9.11
CA SER A 113 5.10 18.44 -9.81
C SER A 113 4.43 19.81 -9.63
N SER A 114 3.10 19.84 -9.78
CA SER A 114 2.29 21.06 -9.64
C SER A 114 2.22 21.52 -8.19
N LEU A 115 2.12 20.58 -7.24
CA LEU A 115 2.17 20.85 -5.81
C LEU A 115 3.50 21.49 -5.42
N LEU A 116 4.63 20.93 -5.88
CA LEU A 116 5.95 21.48 -5.60
C LEU A 116 6.06 22.93 -6.07
N ASP A 117 5.64 23.24 -7.31
CA ASP A 117 5.67 24.62 -7.81
C ASP A 117 4.86 25.57 -6.92
N THR A 118 3.67 25.13 -6.51
CA THR A 118 2.77 25.88 -5.65
C THR A 118 3.38 26.14 -4.27
N VAL A 119 3.91 25.10 -3.62
CA VAL A 119 4.53 25.21 -2.29
C VAL A 119 5.77 26.08 -2.36
N ILE A 120 6.66 25.88 -3.34
CA ILE A 120 7.88 26.67 -3.51
C ILE A 120 7.55 28.16 -3.67
N ASP A 121 6.52 28.51 -4.44
CA ASP A 121 6.11 29.90 -4.58
C ASP A 121 5.49 30.47 -3.29
N LYS A 122 4.75 29.66 -2.52
CA LYS A 122 4.23 30.07 -1.21
C LYS A 122 5.36 30.36 -0.23
N VAL A 123 6.31 29.44 -0.03
CA VAL A 123 7.41 29.63 0.93
C VAL A 123 8.34 30.78 0.54
N LYS A 124 8.56 30.99 -0.77
CA LYS A 124 9.31 32.14 -1.29
C LYS A 124 8.59 33.45 -0.99
N LYS A 125 7.28 33.53 -1.26
CA LYS A 125 6.47 34.73 -0.98
C LYS A 125 6.43 35.06 0.52
N ALA A 126 6.44 34.03 1.37
CA ALA A 126 6.52 34.17 2.82
C ALA A 126 7.91 34.59 3.34
N GLY A 127 8.93 34.65 2.47
CA GLY A 127 10.30 35.02 2.86
C GLY A 127 11.09 33.92 3.58
N LEU A 128 10.58 32.68 3.60
CA LEU A 128 11.20 31.55 4.31
C LEU A 128 12.36 30.92 3.54
N ILE A 129 12.32 31.03 2.21
CA ILE A 129 13.45 30.72 1.35
C ILE A 129 13.71 31.89 0.41
N ASN A 130 14.97 32.10 0.07
CA ASN A 130 15.35 33.15 -0.88
C ASN A 130 15.10 32.72 -2.34
N ASN A 131 15.18 33.69 -3.25
CA ASN A 131 14.96 33.47 -4.68
C ASN A 131 15.93 32.46 -5.30
N THR A 132 17.18 32.40 -4.83
CA THR A 132 18.17 31.44 -5.31
C THR A 132 17.74 30.02 -4.97
N ILE A 133 17.40 29.74 -3.70
CA ILE A 133 16.91 28.43 -3.24
C ILE A 133 15.66 28.02 -4.03
N ALA A 134 14.68 28.91 -4.15
CA ALA A 134 13.45 28.63 -4.89
C ALA A 134 13.72 28.28 -6.37
N LYS A 135 14.61 29.03 -7.04
CA LYS A 135 15.01 28.75 -8.43
C LYS A 135 15.74 27.41 -8.54
N THR A 136 16.66 27.13 -7.62
CA THR A 136 17.43 25.88 -7.61
C THR A 136 16.51 24.66 -7.45
N ILE A 137 15.54 24.69 -6.52
CA ILE A 137 14.57 23.60 -6.38
C ILE A 137 13.74 23.43 -7.67
N LYS A 138 13.25 24.54 -8.26
CA LYS A 138 12.46 24.49 -9.50
C LYS A 138 13.26 23.93 -10.69
N GLN A 139 14.53 24.30 -10.82
CA GLN A 139 15.42 23.78 -11.86
C GLN A 139 15.77 22.32 -11.64
N GLY A 140 15.99 21.91 -10.38
CA GLY A 140 16.27 20.54 -9.98
C GLY A 140 15.03 19.65 -9.86
N LYS A 141 13.81 20.16 -10.12
CA LYS A 141 12.54 19.47 -9.83
C LYS A 141 12.47 18.07 -10.43
N ASN A 142 13.03 17.85 -11.61
CA ASN A 142 13.07 16.53 -12.24
C ASN A 142 13.84 15.49 -11.40
N ILE A 143 14.87 15.90 -10.66
CA ILE A 143 15.58 15.00 -9.73
C ILE A 143 14.64 14.55 -8.61
N ILE A 144 13.85 15.47 -8.05
CA ILE A 144 12.84 15.14 -7.03
C ILE A 144 11.78 14.20 -7.62
N LEU A 145 11.22 14.52 -8.79
CA LEU A 145 10.17 13.72 -9.43
C LEU A 145 10.65 12.31 -9.78
N ASN A 146 11.87 12.16 -10.30
CA ASN A 146 12.47 10.86 -10.57
C ASN A 146 12.63 10.03 -9.29
N ASN A 147 13.04 10.66 -8.18
CA ASN A 147 13.09 9.98 -6.89
C ASN A 147 11.70 9.55 -6.43
N VAL A 148 10.66 10.38 -6.65
CA VAL A 148 9.28 10.06 -6.32
C VAL A 148 8.78 8.86 -7.10
N GLU A 149 8.95 8.87 -8.43
CA GLU A 149 8.58 7.75 -9.31
C GLU A 149 9.28 6.45 -8.92
N ASN A 150 10.59 6.51 -8.64
CA ASN A 150 11.38 5.35 -8.22
C ASN A 150 10.92 4.78 -6.87
N ASN A 151 10.58 5.64 -5.89
CA ASN A 151 10.12 5.19 -4.58
C ASN A 151 8.71 4.61 -4.63
N ILE A 152 7.81 5.17 -5.45
CA ILE A 152 6.49 4.58 -5.73
C ILE A 152 6.67 3.20 -6.37
N THR A 153 7.51 3.10 -7.41
CA THR A 153 7.82 1.83 -8.08
C THR A 153 8.40 0.80 -7.11
N SER A 154 9.36 1.19 -6.27
CA SER A 154 9.93 0.32 -5.24
C SER A 154 8.88 -0.16 -4.24
N THR A 155 7.92 0.70 -3.88
CA THR A 155 6.81 0.34 -2.98
C THR A 155 5.96 -0.78 -3.57
N PHE A 156 5.60 -0.69 -4.85
CA PHE A 156 4.87 -1.75 -5.55
C PHE A 156 5.71 -3.01 -5.75
N ASN A 157 7.00 -2.90 -6.07
CA ASN A 157 7.89 -4.06 -6.17
C ASN A 157 7.96 -4.86 -4.86
N LYS A 158 8.04 -4.18 -3.71
CA LYS A 158 7.97 -4.82 -2.39
C LYS A 158 6.63 -5.52 -2.14
N GLN A 159 5.52 -5.00 -2.68
CA GLN A 159 4.22 -5.69 -2.62
C GLN A 159 4.25 -7.00 -3.41
N TYR A 160 4.76 -6.97 -4.65
CA TYR A 160 4.91 -8.18 -5.46
C TYR A 160 5.80 -9.22 -4.78
N GLU A 161 6.95 -8.82 -4.26
CA GLU A 161 7.86 -9.71 -3.52
C GLU A 161 7.18 -10.32 -2.28
N SER A 162 6.42 -9.53 -1.53
CA SER A 162 5.70 -10.02 -0.34
C SER A 162 4.65 -11.06 -0.72
N ILE A 163 3.94 -10.86 -1.83
CA ILE A 163 2.97 -11.82 -2.37
C ILE A 163 3.65 -13.10 -2.84
N ASP A 164 4.75 -13.00 -3.57
CA ASP A 164 5.51 -14.17 -4.03
C ASP A 164 6.03 -15.01 -2.86
N TYR A 165 6.53 -14.35 -1.81
CA TYR A 165 6.93 -15.03 -0.58
C TYR A 165 5.75 -15.67 0.15
N ALA A 166 4.61 -14.97 0.27
CA ALA A 166 3.40 -15.54 0.86
C ALA A 166 2.97 -16.82 0.11
N ASN A 167 2.92 -16.77 -1.23
CA ASN A 167 2.59 -17.92 -2.07
C ASN A 167 3.57 -19.08 -1.89
N LYS A 168 4.87 -18.80 -1.82
CA LYS A 168 5.89 -19.82 -1.54
C LYS A 168 5.67 -20.49 -0.18
N TYR A 169 5.43 -19.71 0.87
CA TYR A 169 5.22 -20.25 2.22
C TYR A 169 3.90 -21.01 2.33
N ILE A 170 2.86 -20.56 1.62
CA ILE A 170 1.59 -21.28 1.46
C ILE A 170 1.83 -22.67 0.85
N SER A 171 2.58 -22.75 -0.26
CA SER A 171 2.91 -24.03 -0.90
C SER A 171 3.69 -24.95 0.04
N ASN A 172 4.73 -24.43 0.70
CA ASN A 172 5.49 -25.20 1.69
C ASN A 172 4.62 -25.68 2.86
N TRP A 173 3.69 -24.86 3.33
CA TRP A 173 2.75 -25.25 4.39
C TRP A 173 1.88 -26.42 3.94
N LYS A 174 1.35 -26.38 2.71
CA LYS A 174 0.54 -27.47 2.14
C LYS A 174 1.35 -28.77 2.03
N GLU A 175 2.59 -28.70 1.57
CA GLU A 175 3.48 -29.88 1.53
C GLU A 175 3.71 -30.49 2.92
N ASN A 176 3.91 -29.66 3.95
CA ASN A 176 4.08 -30.14 5.32
C ASN A 176 2.78 -30.73 5.89
N PHE A 177 1.63 -30.16 5.51
CA PHE A 177 0.31 -30.71 5.87
C PHE A 177 0.11 -32.12 5.29
N GLU A 178 0.45 -32.35 4.02
CA GLU A 178 0.40 -33.67 3.38
C GLU A 178 1.32 -34.69 4.08
N LYS A 179 2.51 -34.25 4.49
CA LYS A 179 3.50 -35.06 5.22
C LYS A 179 3.14 -35.26 6.70
N LYS A 180 2.08 -34.61 7.18
CA LYS A 180 1.69 -34.54 8.60
C LYS A 180 2.80 -33.99 9.52
N ASP A 181 3.63 -33.08 9.00
CA ASP A 181 4.69 -32.41 9.76
C ASP A 181 4.19 -31.08 10.33
N PHE A 182 3.67 -31.13 11.55
CA PHE A 182 3.18 -29.92 12.23
C PHE A 182 4.29 -28.90 12.50
N SER A 183 5.53 -29.33 12.76
CA SER A 183 6.65 -28.42 13.03
C SER A 183 7.02 -27.62 11.79
N GLY A 184 7.06 -28.29 10.63
CA GLY A 184 7.20 -27.65 9.32
C GLY A 184 6.07 -26.64 9.06
N MET A 185 4.81 -27.04 9.30
CA MET A 185 3.65 -26.15 9.14
C MET A 185 3.73 -24.92 10.04
N GLU A 186 4.06 -25.06 11.33
CA GLU A 186 4.16 -23.94 12.27
C GLU A 186 5.25 -22.94 11.85
N LYS A 187 6.36 -23.41 11.28
CA LYS A 187 7.40 -22.53 10.73
C LYS A 187 6.90 -21.73 9.54
N GLU A 188 6.21 -22.37 8.59
CA GLU A 188 5.69 -21.69 7.41
C GLU A 188 4.51 -20.77 7.74
N TYR A 189 3.65 -21.17 8.69
CA TYR A 189 2.55 -20.35 9.22
C TYR A 189 3.03 -18.97 9.71
N LYS A 190 4.09 -18.95 10.54
CA LYS A 190 4.68 -17.70 11.04
C LYS A 190 5.22 -16.81 9.93
N LYS A 191 5.76 -17.41 8.86
CA LYS A 191 6.25 -16.66 7.71
C LYS A 191 5.09 -16.08 6.90
N ILE A 192 4.01 -16.82 6.70
CA ILE A 192 2.78 -16.34 6.05
C ILE A 192 2.21 -15.14 6.82
N GLU A 193 2.04 -15.27 8.14
CA GLU A 193 1.53 -14.20 9.00
C GLU A 193 2.38 -12.91 8.88
N LYS A 194 3.71 -13.06 8.89
CA LYS A 194 4.62 -11.92 8.69
C LYS A 194 4.43 -11.24 7.34
N GLN A 195 4.24 -12.00 6.25
CA GLN A 195 4.04 -11.43 4.92
C GLN A 195 2.69 -10.75 4.77
N LEU A 196 1.62 -11.32 5.35
CA LEU A 196 0.27 -10.73 5.28
C LEU A 196 0.19 -9.31 5.87
N ASN A 197 0.97 -9.02 6.92
CA ASN A 197 1.04 -7.67 7.49
C ASN A 197 1.61 -6.62 6.52
N ASN A 198 2.32 -7.05 5.48
CA ASN A 198 2.95 -6.17 4.50
C ASN A 198 2.17 -6.10 3.18
N ILE A 199 1.21 -6.99 2.93
CA ILE A 199 0.47 -7.08 1.68
C ILE A 199 -0.77 -6.17 1.75
N ALA A 200 -1.03 -5.45 0.67
CA ALA A 200 -2.25 -4.67 0.54
C ALA A 200 -3.50 -5.56 0.74
N PRO A 201 -4.60 -5.03 1.30
CA PRO A 201 -5.79 -5.81 1.60
C PRO A 201 -6.56 -6.21 0.33
N ILE A 202 -6.01 -7.18 -0.40
CA ILE A 202 -6.57 -7.74 -1.63
C ILE A 202 -7.17 -9.09 -1.31
N GLU A 203 -8.50 -9.13 -1.35
CA GLU A 203 -9.30 -10.26 -0.89
C GLU A 203 -8.85 -11.59 -1.51
N LYS A 204 -8.65 -11.63 -2.83
CA LYS A 204 -8.18 -12.85 -3.51
C LYS A 204 -6.86 -13.39 -2.97
N THR A 205 -5.88 -12.52 -2.73
CA THR A 205 -4.56 -12.90 -2.22
C THR A 205 -4.61 -13.32 -0.75
N ILE A 206 -5.45 -12.65 0.05
CA ILE A 206 -5.53 -12.88 1.49
C ILE A 206 -6.38 -14.11 1.84
N ASN A 207 -7.40 -14.43 1.04
CA ASN A 207 -8.34 -15.50 1.35
C ASN A 207 -7.70 -16.89 1.41
N GLU A 208 -6.72 -17.17 0.55
CA GLU A 208 -6.01 -18.44 0.59
C GLU A 208 -5.16 -18.56 1.86
N ALA A 209 -4.45 -17.49 2.23
CA ALA A 209 -3.64 -17.44 3.43
C ALA A 209 -4.52 -17.57 4.71
N LYS A 210 -5.68 -16.91 4.76
CA LYS A 210 -6.64 -17.02 5.86
C LYS A 210 -7.20 -18.43 6.02
N THR A 211 -7.51 -19.10 4.93
CA THR A 211 -7.96 -20.51 4.95
C THR A 211 -6.89 -21.37 5.60
N ILE A 212 -5.62 -21.22 5.18
CA ILE A 212 -4.49 -21.94 5.75
C ILE A 212 -4.29 -21.63 7.23
N MET A 213 -4.37 -20.37 7.62
CA MET A 213 -4.24 -19.98 9.03
C MET A 213 -5.35 -20.60 9.89
N THR A 214 -6.57 -20.67 9.37
CA THR A 214 -7.70 -21.31 10.06
C THR A 214 -7.49 -22.80 10.22
N LEU A 215 -7.11 -23.50 9.14
CA LEU A 215 -6.79 -24.93 9.19
C LEU A 215 -5.63 -25.22 10.15
N HIS A 216 -4.58 -24.40 10.11
CA HIS A 216 -3.44 -24.53 11.01
C HIS A 216 -3.86 -24.44 12.47
N ASN A 217 -4.68 -23.45 12.83
CA ASN A 217 -5.19 -23.27 14.18
C ASN A 217 -6.12 -24.40 14.62
N LEU A 218 -6.97 -24.94 13.73
CA LEU A 218 -7.80 -26.10 14.03
C LEU A 218 -6.95 -27.32 14.40
N ILE A 219 -5.90 -27.62 13.61
CA ILE A 219 -4.98 -28.73 13.86
C ILE A 219 -4.17 -28.49 15.14
N LYS A 220 -3.73 -27.25 15.38
CA LYS A 220 -3.01 -26.90 16.61
C LYS A 220 -3.86 -27.16 17.85
N ASN A 221 -5.14 -26.76 17.80
CA ASN A 221 -6.05 -26.84 18.94
C ASN A 221 -6.66 -28.24 19.15
N ASN A 222 -6.66 -29.10 18.13
CA ASN A 222 -7.20 -30.46 18.21
C ASN A 222 -6.15 -31.53 18.60
N GLY A 223 -5.00 -31.11 19.13
CA GLY A 223 -3.91 -32.00 19.52
C GLY A 223 -3.05 -32.48 18.35
N GLN A 224 -2.87 -31.64 17.32
CA GLN A 224 -2.12 -31.96 16.10
C GLN A 224 -2.73 -33.14 15.31
N ASN A 225 -4.05 -33.28 15.38
CA ASN A 225 -4.78 -34.29 14.63
C ASN A 225 -5.08 -33.78 13.20
N PHE A 226 -4.45 -34.44 12.24
CA PHE A 226 -4.59 -34.14 10.81
C PHE A 226 -5.88 -34.69 10.18
N ASN A 227 -6.60 -35.57 10.87
CA ASN A 227 -7.87 -36.11 10.38
C ASN A 227 -8.99 -35.11 10.65
N LEU A 228 -9.06 -34.08 9.81
CA LEU A 228 -10.11 -33.06 9.85
C LEU A 228 -11.40 -33.61 9.23
N SER A 229 -12.54 -33.32 9.86
CA SER A 229 -13.85 -33.67 9.30
C SER A 229 -14.17 -32.77 8.10
N LYS A 230 -15.12 -33.21 7.27
CA LYS A 230 -15.58 -32.42 6.12
C LYS A 230 -16.15 -31.06 6.59
N GLU A 231 -16.87 -31.05 7.70
CA GLU A 231 -17.43 -29.85 8.31
C GLU A 231 -16.33 -28.87 8.76
N GLN A 232 -15.19 -29.37 9.26
CA GLN A 232 -14.06 -28.52 9.67
C GLN A 232 -13.36 -27.88 8.46
N LEU A 233 -13.21 -28.63 7.36
CA LEU A 233 -12.67 -28.11 6.11
C LEU A 233 -13.61 -27.05 5.51
N GLU A 234 -14.91 -27.34 5.45
CA GLU A 234 -15.93 -26.39 4.99
C GLU A 234 -16.02 -25.15 5.88
N LEU A 235 -15.82 -25.27 7.20
CA LEU A 235 -15.77 -24.13 8.10
C LEU A 235 -14.57 -23.23 7.82
N ALA A 236 -13.39 -23.81 7.58
CA ALA A 236 -12.20 -23.03 7.22
C ALA A 236 -12.39 -22.25 5.92
N GLU A 237 -13.09 -22.83 4.94
CA GLU A 237 -13.48 -22.13 3.72
C GLU A 237 -14.59 -21.08 3.94
N LYS A 238 -15.36 -21.13 5.02
CA LYS A 238 -16.40 -20.12 5.31
C LYS A 238 -15.88 -18.92 6.11
N LEU A 239 -14.71 -19.05 6.73
CA LEU A 239 -14.11 -18.03 7.60
C LEU A 239 -13.08 -17.12 6.88
N LYS A 240 -13.08 -17.11 5.54
CA LYS A 240 -12.26 -16.18 4.72
C LYS A 240 -12.74 -14.73 4.83
#